data_AF-A0A8K0PM80-F1
#
_entry.id   AF-A0A8K0PM80-F1
#
_cell.length_a   1.000
_cell.length_b   1.000
_cell.length_c   1.000
_cell.angle_alpha   90.00
_cell.angle_beta   90.00
_cell.angle_gamma   90.00
#
_symmetry.space_group_name_H-M   'P 1'
#
loop_
_entity.id
_entity.type
_entity.pdbx_description
1 polymer ?
#
loop_
_entity_poly.entity_id
_entity_poly.type
_entity_poly.pdbx_seq_one_letter_code
_entity_poly.pdbx_strand_id
1 'polypeptide(L)'
;MSGAQDIPVRNGSNGRRQSVSNSFDPTNLSVSSTSPVALRSPMASFGGAQGAAATAAKQLKPFQSQDIKVLLLENVNKVGQTMLKEQGYQVEAIKSSLPEEQLIEKIKDVHVIGIRSKTKLTANVLKHAKNLIVIGCFCIGTNQVDLKYAASAGIAVFNSPFSNSRSVAELVIGEIIVLARQLGDRSNELHKGVWNKVSNGCWEVRGKTLGIVGYGHIGNQLSVLAEMMGMKVIYYDVINLMSMGTAHQVPSLEALLRGADFVTLHVPELPETKNLIGAEQLELMRQGSYLINASRGSVVDIQALINASRAGKIAGAALDVYPNEPGGNGDYFHNDLNSWAEDLRSLKNIILTPHIGGSTEEAQSAIGIEVAEALTKYVNEGTTQGAVNLPEVALRSLTQDEPNHVRVIYIHRNVPGVLKRVNDILGDHNVDKQMTDSRGEVAYLMADISDVNVAEIKDLYQSLEELGSRIRTRVLY
;
A
#
# COMPACT_ATOMS: atom_id res chain seq x y z
N MET A 1 20.09 45.22 27.25
CA MET A 1 19.84 46.27 26.24
C MET A 1 18.58 45.89 25.47
N SER A 2 17.61 46.82 25.43
CA SER A 2 16.43 46.84 24.55
C SER A 2 15.49 45.61 24.60
N GLY A 3 14.51 45.68 25.51
CA GLY A 3 13.35 44.78 25.54
C GLY A 3 12.37 45.04 24.40
N ALA A 4 11.63 44.00 24.02
CA ALA A 4 10.48 44.10 23.13
C ALA A 4 9.36 44.87 23.84
N GLN A 5 8.75 45.82 23.14
CA GLN A 5 7.59 46.57 23.61
C GLN A 5 6.32 45.76 23.33
N ASP A 6 5.57 45.45 24.39
CA ASP A 6 4.26 44.81 24.32
C ASP A 6 3.17 45.76 23.80
N ILE A 7 2.21 45.17 23.08
CA ILE A 7 0.98 45.79 22.58
C ILE A 7 0.06 46.14 23.77
N PRO A 8 -0.58 47.33 23.80
CA PRO A 8 -1.35 47.75 24.98
C PRO A 8 -2.69 47.01 25.08
N VAL A 9 -2.90 46.34 26.21
CA VAL A 9 -4.19 45.71 26.59
C VAL A 9 -5.17 46.79 27.05
N ARG A 10 -6.33 46.86 26.39
CA ARG A 10 -7.45 47.73 26.76
C ARG A 10 -8.21 47.10 27.92
N ASN A 11 -8.17 47.73 29.10
CA ASN A 11 -8.87 47.28 30.30
C ASN A 11 -10.40 47.32 30.12
N GLY A 12 -11.03 46.15 30.14
CA GLY A 12 -12.47 45.96 30.28
C GLY A 12 -12.74 44.91 31.37
N SER A 13 -13.30 45.36 32.48
CA SER A 13 -13.65 44.56 33.65
C SER A 13 -14.82 43.60 33.38
N ASN A 14 -14.61 42.30 33.59
CA ASN A 14 -15.49 41.33 34.28
C ASN A 14 -15.27 39.89 33.78
N GLY A 15 -15.08 38.95 34.70
CA GLY A 15 -15.37 37.52 34.46
C GLY A 15 -14.25 36.53 34.81
N ARG A 16 -14.51 35.73 35.86
CA ARG A 16 -13.98 34.37 36.17
C ARG A 16 -12.59 33.98 35.64
N ARG A 17 -11.60 33.93 36.54
CA ARG A 17 -10.35 33.16 36.35
C ARG A 17 -10.66 31.65 36.38
N GLN A 18 -10.52 30.96 35.26
CA GLN A 18 -10.24 29.53 35.22
C GLN A 18 -8.73 29.35 35.16
N SER A 19 -8.16 28.62 36.12
CA SER A 19 -6.73 28.27 36.15
C SER A 19 -6.47 27.09 35.22
N VAL A 20 -5.56 27.25 34.26
CA VAL A 20 -5.01 26.14 33.46
C VAL A 20 -3.93 25.45 34.29
N SER A 21 -4.06 24.14 34.52
CA SER A 21 -3.10 23.34 35.26
C SER A 21 -1.89 22.97 34.40
N ASN A 22 -0.71 23.49 34.75
CA ASN A 22 0.56 23.00 34.21
C ASN A 22 0.97 21.74 34.99
N SER A 23 0.78 20.57 34.38
CA SER A 23 1.16 19.28 34.95
C SER A 23 2.63 18.97 34.66
N PHE A 24 3.50 19.26 35.63
CA PHE A 24 4.79 18.59 35.82
C PHE A 24 5.14 18.66 37.31
N ASP A 25 4.97 17.56 38.04
CA ASP A 25 5.45 17.43 39.42
C ASP A 25 5.95 15.99 39.65
N PRO A 26 7.25 15.76 39.93
CA PRO A 26 7.86 14.43 39.91
C PRO A 26 7.80 13.68 41.25
N THR A 27 6.90 14.04 42.16
CA THR A 27 6.81 13.41 43.49
C THR A 27 5.39 13.01 43.85
N ASN A 28 4.94 11.82 43.44
CA ASN A 28 3.95 11.04 44.19
C ASN A 28 3.88 9.59 43.69
N LEU A 29 4.73 8.74 44.26
CA LEU A 29 4.51 7.29 44.31
C LEU A 29 3.75 7.00 45.61
N SER A 30 2.47 6.62 45.50
CA SER A 30 1.84 5.86 46.58
C SER A 30 0.87 4.83 46.01
N VAL A 31 1.05 3.60 46.49
CA VAL A 31 0.29 2.41 46.14
C VAL A 31 -0.84 2.28 47.15
N SER A 32 -2.08 2.12 46.70
CA SER A 32 -3.10 1.47 47.54
C SER A 32 -4.15 0.74 46.71
N SER A 33 -4.59 -0.38 47.27
CA SER A 33 -5.31 -1.51 46.70
C SER A 33 -6.80 -1.47 46.98
N THR A 34 -7.65 -1.82 46.01
CA THR A 34 -8.95 -2.49 46.24
C THR A 34 -9.43 -3.21 44.98
N SER A 35 -9.84 -4.49 45.13
CA SER A 35 -10.41 -5.38 44.11
C SER A 35 -11.97 -5.27 44.03
N PRO A 36 -12.69 -6.08 43.22
CA PRO A 36 -13.40 -5.62 42.04
C PRO A 36 -14.93 -5.55 42.24
N VAL A 37 -15.58 -4.53 41.66
CA VAL A 37 -17.05 -4.48 41.54
C VAL A 37 -17.44 -4.86 40.11
N ALA A 38 -18.31 -5.85 40.01
CA ALA A 38 -18.82 -6.44 38.78
C ALA A 38 -19.57 -5.41 37.90
N LEU A 39 -19.20 -5.33 36.61
CA LEU A 39 -20.00 -4.64 35.61
C LEU A 39 -21.23 -5.49 35.24
N ARG A 40 -22.41 -5.03 35.65
CA ARG A 40 -23.68 -5.38 35.00
C ARG A 40 -24.05 -4.25 34.04
N SER A 41 -24.09 -4.54 32.75
CA SER A 41 -24.64 -3.64 31.73
C SER A 41 -26.16 -3.52 31.87
N PRO A 42 -26.77 -2.32 31.80
CA PRO A 42 -28.17 -2.21 31.50
C PRO A 42 -28.39 -2.12 29.98
N MET A 43 -29.38 -2.87 29.50
CA MET A 43 -29.90 -2.79 28.14
C MET A 43 -30.64 -1.46 27.90
N ALA A 44 -30.42 -0.91 26.71
CA ALA A 44 -31.30 -0.10 25.87
C ALA A 44 -32.25 0.91 26.52
N SER A 45 -31.96 2.19 26.29
CA SER A 45 -32.97 3.24 26.15
C SER A 45 -32.70 4.02 24.85
N PHE A 46 -33.53 3.72 23.84
CA PHE A 46 -33.71 4.54 22.65
C PHE A 46 -34.22 5.94 23.07
N GLY A 47 -33.61 7.00 22.54
CA GLY A 47 -34.17 8.35 22.59
C GLY A 47 -33.12 9.47 22.55
N GLY A 48 -32.91 10.05 21.37
CA GLY A 48 -32.34 11.40 21.24
C GLY A 48 -30.90 11.51 20.74
N ALA A 49 -30.54 10.86 19.63
CA ALA A 49 -29.42 11.33 18.83
C ALA A 49 -29.90 12.53 17.99
N GLN A 50 -29.60 13.75 18.45
CA GLN A 50 -29.46 14.87 17.53
C GLN A 50 -28.31 14.49 16.59
N GLY A 51 -28.65 14.01 15.40
CA GLY A 51 -27.70 13.88 14.33
C GLY A 51 -27.18 15.27 14.00
N ALA A 52 -25.93 15.56 14.35
CA ALA A 52 -25.17 16.53 13.59
C ALA A 52 -25.14 15.98 12.16
N ALA A 53 -25.96 16.57 11.29
CA ALA A 53 -25.90 16.27 9.87
C ALA A 53 -24.46 16.55 9.42
N ALA A 54 -23.72 15.50 9.05
CA ALA A 54 -22.41 15.68 8.43
C ALA A 54 -22.64 16.50 7.16
N THR A 55 -22.23 17.75 7.15
CA THR A 55 -22.38 18.61 5.98
C THR A 55 -21.50 18.07 4.85
N ALA A 56 -22.03 18.09 3.64
CA ALA A 56 -21.38 17.45 2.49
C ALA A 56 -20.02 18.10 2.21
N ALA A 57 -19.02 17.29 1.87
CA ALA A 57 -17.70 17.77 1.49
C ALA A 57 -17.80 18.67 0.24
N LYS A 58 -17.06 19.78 0.27
CA LYS A 58 -16.93 20.73 -0.84
C LYS A 58 -16.03 20.10 -1.91
N GLN A 59 -16.51 20.02 -3.14
CA GLN A 59 -15.66 19.67 -4.29
C GLN A 59 -14.79 20.87 -4.63
N LEU A 60 -13.49 20.79 -4.30
CA LEU A 60 -12.55 21.86 -4.61
C LEU A 60 -12.03 21.72 -6.04
N LYS A 61 -11.85 22.84 -6.72
CA LYS A 61 -11.30 22.89 -8.07
C LYS A 61 -9.95 23.61 -8.08
N PRO A 62 -8.97 23.19 -8.89
CA PRO A 62 -7.73 23.95 -9.04
C PRO A 62 -7.99 25.33 -9.67
N PHE A 63 -7.38 26.38 -9.12
CA PHE A 63 -7.50 27.76 -9.61
C PHE A 63 -7.13 27.95 -11.10
N GLN A 64 -6.20 27.15 -11.62
CA GLN A 64 -5.68 27.32 -12.98
C GLN A 64 -6.23 26.35 -14.05
N SER A 65 -6.98 25.30 -13.69
CA SER A 65 -7.22 24.21 -14.64
C SER A 65 -8.62 24.19 -15.27
N GLN A 66 -8.55 24.16 -16.61
CA GLN A 66 -9.45 23.51 -17.56
C GLN A 66 -9.76 22.05 -17.16
N ASP A 67 -10.67 21.41 -17.90
CA ASP A 67 -11.05 20.00 -17.72
C ASP A 67 -9.85 19.07 -17.48
N ILE A 68 -9.88 18.31 -16.37
CA ILE A 68 -8.82 17.36 -15.99
C ILE A 68 -8.78 16.21 -16.99
N LYS A 69 -7.65 16.06 -17.69
CA LYS A 69 -7.41 14.95 -18.62
C LYS A 69 -6.75 13.77 -17.92
N VAL A 70 -7.37 12.61 -18.04
CA VAL A 70 -6.94 11.35 -17.44
C VAL A 70 -6.64 10.35 -18.55
N LEU A 71 -5.42 9.82 -18.58
CA LEU A 71 -5.00 8.76 -19.50
C LEU A 71 -4.87 7.44 -18.74
N LEU A 72 -5.64 6.43 -19.09
CA LEU A 72 -5.57 5.10 -18.50
C LEU A 72 -5.06 4.10 -19.54
N LEU A 73 -3.97 3.40 -19.23
CA LEU A 73 -3.33 2.43 -20.12
C LEU A 73 -3.52 1.00 -19.61
N GLU A 74 -3.28 0.01 -20.48
CA GLU A 74 -3.26 -1.42 -20.12
C GLU A 74 -4.61 -1.96 -19.60
N ASN A 75 -5.72 -1.41 -20.08
CA ASN A 75 -7.07 -1.87 -19.77
C ASN A 75 -7.38 -1.89 -18.26
N VAL A 76 -7.18 -0.75 -17.58
CA VAL A 76 -7.63 -0.53 -16.20
C VAL A 76 -9.10 -0.94 -16.05
N ASN A 77 -9.45 -1.54 -14.90
CA ASN A 77 -10.80 -2.03 -14.63
C ASN A 77 -11.88 -0.94 -14.85
N LYS A 78 -13.02 -1.34 -15.43
CA LYS A 78 -14.13 -0.42 -15.78
C LYS A 78 -14.66 0.37 -14.59
N VAL A 79 -14.68 -0.22 -13.38
CA VAL A 79 -15.16 0.45 -12.16
C VAL A 79 -14.34 1.69 -11.88
N GLY A 80 -13.01 1.59 -11.88
CA GLY A 80 -12.12 2.75 -11.71
C GLY A 80 -12.28 3.80 -12.82
N GLN A 81 -12.51 3.37 -14.07
CA GLN A 81 -12.80 4.31 -15.17
C GLN A 81 -14.10 5.07 -14.94
N THR A 82 -15.16 4.39 -14.48
CA THR A 82 -16.46 4.99 -14.20
C THR A 82 -16.35 6.00 -13.06
N MET A 83 -15.68 5.64 -11.96
CA MET A 83 -15.47 6.55 -10.82
C MET A 83 -14.78 7.84 -11.24
N LEU A 84 -13.74 7.75 -12.07
CA LEU A 84 -13.04 8.93 -12.58
C LEU A 84 -13.91 9.77 -13.54
N LYS A 85 -14.76 9.14 -14.34
CA LYS A 85 -15.73 9.85 -15.21
C LYS A 85 -16.83 10.54 -14.40
N GLU A 86 -17.29 9.93 -13.32
CA GLU A 86 -18.32 10.50 -12.42
C GLU A 86 -17.82 11.76 -11.69
N GLN A 87 -16.50 11.93 -11.54
CA GLN A 87 -15.88 13.18 -11.06
C GLN A 87 -15.88 14.30 -12.12
N GLY A 88 -16.32 14.03 -13.35
CA GLY A 88 -16.32 14.98 -14.46
C GLY A 88 -14.98 15.09 -15.20
N TYR A 89 -14.07 14.13 -15.02
CA TYR A 89 -12.78 14.13 -15.72
C TYR A 89 -12.90 13.63 -17.18
N GLN A 90 -12.05 14.15 -18.06
CA GLN A 90 -11.90 13.66 -19.44
C GLN A 90 -11.04 12.40 -19.45
N VAL A 91 -11.69 11.23 -19.38
CA VAL A 91 -11.00 9.92 -19.30
C VAL A 91 -10.82 9.29 -20.68
N GLU A 92 -9.57 9.16 -21.12
CA GLU A 92 -9.16 8.35 -22.26
C GLU A 92 -8.61 7.00 -21.76
N ALA A 93 -9.18 5.88 -22.21
CA ALA A 93 -8.74 4.54 -21.81
C ALA A 93 -8.23 3.72 -23.02
N ILE A 94 -7.00 3.24 -22.94
CA ILE A 94 -6.32 2.46 -23.97
C ILE A 94 -6.06 1.05 -23.43
N LYS A 95 -6.35 0.04 -24.26
CA LYS A 95 -6.26 -1.37 -23.85
C LYS A 95 -4.83 -1.89 -23.72
N SER A 96 -3.91 -1.37 -24.52
CA SER A 96 -2.51 -1.78 -24.55
C SER A 96 -1.62 -0.81 -23.78
N SER A 97 -0.38 -1.24 -23.51
CA SER A 97 0.72 -0.31 -23.26
C SER A 97 1.07 0.42 -24.56
N LEU A 98 1.74 1.56 -24.44
CA LEU A 98 2.23 2.34 -25.57
C LEU A 98 3.75 2.24 -25.67
N PRO A 99 4.32 2.24 -26.89
CA PRO A 99 5.74 2.48 -27.10
C PRO A 99 6.16 3.84 -26.54
N GLU A 100 7.43 3.99 -26.17
CA GLU A 100 7.94 5.18 -25.49
C GLU A 100 7.68 6.48 -26.26
N GLU A 101 7.90 6.49 -27.58
CA GLU A 101 7.68 7.69 -28.43
C GLU A 101 6.21 8.15 -28.42
N GLN A 102 5.27 7.21 -28.54
CA GLN A 102 3.83 7.50 -28.50
C GLN A 102 3.38 7.93 -27.10
N LEU A 103 3.98 7.33 -26.07
CA LEU A 103 3.72 7.69 -24.68
C LEU A 103 4.19 9.12 -24.40
N ILE A 104 5.37 9.50 -24.88
CA ILE A 104 5.92 10.87 -24.79
C ILE A 104 5.00 11.87 -25.48
N GLU A 105 4.39 11.51 -26.61
CA GLU A 105 3.46 12.39 -27.30
C GLU A 105 2.16 12.59 -26.51
N LYS A 106 1.54 11.51 -26.04
CA LYS A 106 0.27 11.56 -25.31
C LYS A 106 0.39 12.21 -23.92
N ILE A 107 1.50 12.01 -23.21
CA ILE A 107 1.62 12.45 -21.80
C ILE A 107 1.75 13.97 -21.64
N LYS A 108 2.03 14.72 -22.72
CA LYS A 108 2.29 16.18 -22.66
C LYS A 108 1.17 16.98 -22.01
N ASP A 109 -0.07 16.63 -22.33
CA ASP A 109 -1.28 17.37 -21.93
C ASP A 109 -2.11 16.65 -20.84
N VAL A 110 -1.58 15.56 -20.29
CA VAL A 110 -2.26 14.71 -19.30
C VAL A 110 -1.97 15.20 -17.88
N HIS A 111 -3.01 15.23 -17.05
CA HIS A 111 -2.90 15.61 -15.63
C HIS A 111 -2.78 14.40 -14.72
N VAL A 112 -3.46 13.30 -15.08
CA VAL A 112 -3.49 12.04 -14.34
C VAL A 112 -3.19 10.90 -15.30
N ILE A 113 -2.22 10.06 -14.98
CA ILE A 113 -1.95 8.83 -15.75
C ILE A 113 -2.15 7.60 -14.88
N GLY A 114 -2.92 6.64 -15.38
CA GLY A 114 -3.11 5.32 -14.80
C GLY A 114 -2.41 4.26 -15.63
N ILE A 115 -1.55 3.45 -15.01
CA ILE A 115 -0.79 2.39 -15.67
C ILE A 115 -0.88 1.07 -14.91
N ARG A 116 -0.43 -0.03 -15.53
CA ARG A 116 -0.22 -1.32 -14.86
C ARG A 116 1.27 -1.67 -14.94
N SER A 117 1.61 -2.94 -15.15
CA SER A 117 2.98 -3.45 -15.02
C SER A 117 3.86 -3.25 -16.26
N LYS A 118 3.27 -3.10 -17.46
CA LYS A 118 4.03 -3.05 -18.73
C LYS A 118 4.52 -1.66 -19.08
N THR A 119 3.73 -0.61 -18.82
CA THR A 119 4.13 0.77 -19.15
C THR A 119 5.27 1.22 -18.27
N LYS A 120 6.36 1.71 -18.88
CA LYS A 120 7.54 2.24 -18.17
C LYS A 120 7.49 3.76 -18.16
N LEU A 121 7.36 4.36 -16.97
CA LEU A 121 7.44 5.81 -16.76
C LEU A 121 8.84 6.17 -16.26
N THR A 122 9.78 6.21 -17.19
CA THR A 122 11.18 6.60 -16.93
C THR A 122 11.29 8.13 -16.77
N ALA A 123 12.40 8.61 -16.21
CA ALA A 123 12.71 10.05 -16.20
C ALA A 123 12.62 10.69 -17.61
N ASN A 124 12.98 9.94 -18.66
CA ASN A 124 12.90 10.40 -20.05
C ASN A 124 11.45 10.68 -20.48
N VAL A 125 10.50 9.84 -20.07
CA VAL A 125 9.07 10.05 -20.36
C VAL A 125 8.51 11.18 -19.51
N LEU A 126 8.79 11.16 -18.21
CA LEU A 126 8.22 12.10 -17.24
C LEU A 126 8.67 13.55 -17.47
N LYS A 127 9.85 13.80 -18.06
CA LYS A 127 10.30 15.17 -18.42
C LYS A 127 9.41 15.85 -19.46
N HIS A 128 8.68 15.09 -20.27
CA HIS A 128 7.77 15.62 -21.27
C HIS A 128 6.36 15.85 -20.73
N ALA A 129 6.05 15.35 -19.53
CA ALA A 129 4.75 15.43 -18.88
C ALA A 129 4.56 16.76 -18.14
N LYS A 130 4.29 17.84 -18.87
CA LYS A 130 4.27 19.21 -18.32
C LYS A 130 3.17 19.44 -17.29
N ASN A 131 2.00 18.83 -17.50
CA ASN A 131 0.81 19.04 -16.67
C ASN A 131 0.55 17.91 -15.67
N LEU A 132 1.38 16.87 -15.67
CA LEU A 132 1.14 15.67 -14.88
C LEU A 132 1.32 15.96 -13.40
N ILE A 133 0.26 15.73 -12.61
CA ILE A 133 0.25 15.95 -11.16
C ILE A 133 0.26 14.66 -10.36
N VAL A 134 -0.22 13.55 -10.94
CA VAL A 134 -0.32 12.27 -10.25
C VAL A 134 -0.28 11.06 -11.20
N ILE A 135 0.31 9.97 -10.72
CA ILE A 135 0.39 8.66 -11.36
C ILE A 135 -0.33 7.65 -10.48
N GLY A 136 -1.26 6.89 -11.08
CA GLY A 136 -1.89 5.74 -10.45
C GLY A 136 -1.32 4.44 -11.00
N CYS A 137 -0.61 3.69 -10.17
CA CYS A 137 -0.23 2.32 -10.48
C CYS A 137 -1.40 1.41 -10.11
N PHE A 138 -2.19 0.98 -11.10
CA PHE A 138 -3.28 0.01 -10.95
C PHE A 138 -2.73 -1.42 -10.83
N CYS A 139 -1.78 -1.59 -9.91
CA CYS A 139 -1.13 -2.82 -9.52
C CYS A 139 -0.42 -2.61 -8.17
N ILE A 140 0.10 -3.69 -7.59
CA ILE A 140 0.78 -3.65 -6.29
C ILE A 140 2.17 -3.01 -6.45
N GLY A 141 2.94 -3.44 -7.45
CA GLY A 141 4.30 -2.98 -7.69
C GLY A 141 4.37 -1.62 -8.40
N THR A 142 5.45 -0.88 -8.13
CA THR A 142 5.71 0.44 -8.72
C THR A 142 7.07 0.53 -9.42
N ASN A 143 7.73 -0.62 -9.63
CA ASN A 143 9.06 -0.75 -10.26
C ASN A 143 9.15 -0.15 -11.67
N GLN A 144 8.02 -0.02 -12.34
CA GLN A 144 7.88 0.55 -13.67
C GLN A 144 7.87 2.08 -13.69
N VAL A 145 7.87 2.74 -12.54
CA VAL A 145 7.86 4.21 -12.40
C VAL A 145 9.16 4.68 -11.75
N ASP A 146 9.80 5.70 -12.32
CA ASP A 146 10.89 6.41 -11.68
C ASP A 146 10.37 7.29 -10.54
N LEU A 147 10.25 6.69 -9.35
CA LEU A 147 9.70 7.34 -8.16
C LEU A 147 10.52 8.56 -7.72
N LYS A 148 11.84 8.52 -7.92
CA LYS A 148 12.75 9.61 -7.55
C LYS A 148 12.54 10.82 -8.45
N TYR A 149 12.51 10.59 -9.77
CA TYR A 149 12.22 11.65 -10.72
C TYR A 149 10.81 12.23 -10.49
N ALA A 150 9.81 11.36 -10.35
CA ALA A 150 8.43 11.77 -10.07
C ALA A 150 8.33 12.66 -8.82
N ALA A 151 9.00 12.29 -7.72
CA ALA A 151 9.02 13.09 -6.49
C ALA A 151 9.68 14.46 -6.72
N SER A 152 10.83 14.50 -7.41
CA SER A 152 11.56 15.74 -7.71
C SER A 152 10.77 16.71 -8.60
N ALA A 153 9.85 16.20 -9.42
CA ALA A 153 8.94 16.96 -10.26
C ALA A 153 7.60 17.29 -9.56
N GLY A 154 7.42 16.91 -8.30
CA GLY A 154 6.18 17.13 -7.54
C GLY A 154 4.99 16.31 -8.07
N ILE A 155 5.26 15.11 -8.59
CA ILE A 155 4.28 14.16 -9.12
C ILE A 155 4.06 13.07 -8.09
N ALA A 156 2.85 12.97 -7.55
CA ALA A 156 2.48 11.92 -6.60
C ALA A 156 2.31 10.57 -7.31
N VAL A 157 2.69 9.47 -6.68
CA VAL A 157 2.49 8.11 -7.18
C VAL A 157 1.71 7.32 -6.14
N PHE A 158 0.58 6.76 -6.54
CA PHE A 158 -0.25 5.88 -5.72
C PHE A 158 -0.25 4.47 -6.30
N ASN A 159 -0.40 3.47 -5.44
CA ASN A 159 -0.61 2.08 -5.82
C ASN A 159 -1.77 1.47 -5.00
N SER A 160 -1.97 0.16 -5.13
CA SER A 160 -2.96 -0.59 -4.35
C SER A 160 -2.28 -1.78 -3.68
N PRO A 161 -1.65 -1.57 -2.51
CA PRO A 161 -0.77 -2.58 -1.91
C PRO A 161 -1.51 -3.76 -1.28
N PHE A 162 -2.80 -3.63 -0.95
CA PHE A 162 -3.53 -4.63 -0.15
C PHE A 162 -4.70 -5.31 -0.87
N SER A 163 -5.13 -4.81 -2.03
CA SER A 163 -6.33 -5.30 -2.72
C SER A 163 -6.25 -6.75 -3.22
N ASN A 164 -5.07 -7.36 -3.25
CA ASN A 164 -4.89 -8.76 -3.64
C ASN A 164 -4.78 -9.73 -2.45
N SER A 165 -4.91 -9.25 -1.21
CA SER A 165 -4.63 -10.07 -0.01
C SER A 165 -5.48 -11.33 0.03
N ARG A 166 -6.77 -11.20 -0.32
CA ARG A 166 -7.72 -12.32 -0.35
C ARG A 166 -7.34 -13.36 -1.40
N SER A 167 -7.04 -12.91 -2.62
CA SER A 167 -6.71 -13.79 -3.74
C SER A 167 -5.48 -14.64 -3.45
N VAL A 168 -4.44 -14.05 -2.86
CA VAL A 168 -3.23 -14.79 -2.48
C VAL A 168 -3.53 -15.79 -1.36
N ALA A 169 -4.30 -15.40 -0.35
CA ALA A 169 -4.67 -16.31 0.74
C ALA A 169 -5.48 -17.52 0.24
N GLU A 170 -6.41 -17.32 -0.69
CA GLU A 170 -7.18 -18.42 -1.31
C GLU A 170 -6.30 -19.32 -2.16
N LEU A 171 -5.38 -18.76 -2.97
CA LEU A 171 -4.43 -19.53 -3.76
C LEU A 171 -3.60 -20.46 -2.87
N VAL A 172 -3.03 -19.93 -1.79
CA VAL A 172 -2.17 -20.71 -0.87
C VAL A 172 -2.94 -21.85 -0.20
N ILE A 173 -4.19 -21.64 0.19
CA ILE A 173 -5.04 -22.72 0.72
C ILE A 173 -5.26 -23.81 -0.35
N GLY A 174 -5.56 -23.41 -1.58
CA GLY A 174 -5.67 -24.32 -2.71
C GLY A 174 -4.40 -25.14 -2.92
N GLU A 175 -3.25 -24.48 -2.96
CA GLU A 175 -1.93 -25.10 -3.12
C GLU A 175 -1.60 -26.08 -2.00
N ILE A 176 -1.87 -25.71 -0.74
CA ILE A 176 -1.70 -26.61 0.42
C ILE A 176 -2.47 -27.92 0.20
N ILE A 177 -3.73 -27.84 -0.23
CA ILE A 177 -4.57 -29.03 -0.47
C ILE A 177 -4.04 -29.83 -1.67
N VAL A 178 -3.67 -29.16 -2.77
CA VAL A 178 -3.16 -29.80 -3.98
C VAL A 178 -1.85 -30.54 -3.69
N LEU A 179 -0.91 -29.92 -2.98
CA LEU A 179 0.37 -30.49 -2.56
C LEU A 179 0.20 -31.66 -1.60
N ALA A 180 -0.66 -31.50 -0.59
CA ALA A 180 -0.94 -32.54 0.40
C ALA A 180 -1.51 -33.82 -0.25
N ARG A 181 -2.21 -33.69 -1.38
CA ARG A 181 -2.89 -34.77 -2.09
C ARG A 181 -2.18 -35.21 -3.37
N GLN A 182 -1.05 -34.58 -3.71
CA GLN A 182 -0.34 -34.76 -4.98
C GLN A 182 -1.25 -34.61 -6.21
N LEU A 183 -2.29 -33.76 -6.10
CA LEU A 183 -3.40 -33.73 -7.05
C LEU A 183 -2.95 -33.32 -8.45
N GLY A 184 -2.01 -32.37 -8.55
CA GLY A 184 -1.45 -31.93 -9.83
C GLY A 184 -0.76 -33.06 -10.60
N ASP A 185 0.10 -33.82 -9.91
CA ASP A 185 0.77 -34.98 -10.51
C ASP A 185 -0.22 -36.04 -11.00
N ARG A 186 -1.22 -36.39 -10.16
CA ARG A 186 -2.24 -37.39 -10.52
C ARG A 186 -3.09 -36.95 -11.72
N SER A 187 -3.43 -35.67 -11.78
CA SER A 187 -4.15 -35.09 -12.92
C SER A 187 -3.31 -35.16 -14.19
N ASN A 188 -2.03 -34.78 -14.13
CA ASN A 188 -1.10 -34.84 -15.25
C ASN A 188 -0.86 -36.26 -15.75
N GLU A 189 -0.77 -37.25 -14.86
CA GLU A 189 -0.67 -38.67 -15.22
C GLU A 189 -1.91 -39.14 -15.98
N LEU A 190 -3.11 -38.81 -15.49
CA LEU A 190 -4.36 -39.24 -16.11
C LEU A 190 -4.59 -38.58 -17.48
N HIS A 191 -4.19 -37.31 -17.65
CA HIS A 191 -4.18 -36.64 -18.96
C HIS A 191 -3.27 -37.36 -19.98
N LYS A 192 -2.26 -38.10 -19.51
CA LYS A 192 -1.37 -38.93 -20.34
C LYS A 192 -1.86 -40.39 -20.45
N GLY A 193 -3.06 -40.70 -19.96
CA GLY A 193 -3.63 -42.04 -19.97
C GLY A 193 -3.08 -42.98 -18.89
N VAL A 194 -2.30 -42.47 -17.92
CA VAL A 194 -1.73 -43.27 -16.83
C VAL A 194 -2.68 -43.27 -15.64
N TRP A 195 -3.18 -44.45 -15.27
CA TRP A 195 -4.01 -44.64 -14.08
C TRP A 195 -3.16 -45.00 -12.86
N ASN A 196 -2.94 -44.05 -11.95
CA ASN A 196 -2.09 -44.22 -10.78
C ASN A 196 -2.84 -43.92 -9.47
N LYS A 197 -3.58 -44.91 -8.96
CA LYS A 197 -4.36 -44.79 -7.72
C LYS A 197 -3.51 -45.18 -6.51
N VAL A 198 -3.01 -44.17 -5.79
CA VAL A 198 -2.17 -44.35 -4.59
C VAL A 198 -2.62 -43.47 -3.43
N SER A 199 -2.42 -43.95 -2.20
CA SER A 199 -2.65 -43.20 -0.95
C SER A 199 -1.35 -42.86 -0.21
N ASN A 200 -0.22 -43.45 -0.61
CA ASN A 200 1.06 -43.23 0.05
C ASN A 200 1.54 -41.78 -0.16
N GLY A 201 1.90 -41.10 0.92
CA GLY A 201 2.31 -39.69 0.87
C GLY A 201 1.18 -38.70 0.54
N CYS A 202 -0.08 -39.09 0.75
CA CYS A 202 -1.26 -38.23 0.59
C CYS A 202 -1.92 -37.99 1.95
N TRP A 203 -2.21 -36.73 2.29
CA TRP A 203 -2.66 -36.33 3.62
C TRP A 203 -3.93 -35.50 3.60
N GLU A 204 -4.75 -35.64 4.65
CA GLU A 204 -5.68 -34.57 5.04
C GLU A 204 -4.90 -33.41 5.68
N VAL A 205 -5.30 -32.18 5.34
CA VAL A 205 -4.74 -30.95 5.92
C VAL A 205 -5.21 -30.73 7.36
N ARG A 206 -6.37 -31.26 7.72
CA ARG A 206 -6.90 -31.20 9.09
C ARG A 206 -5.90 -31.79 10.08
N GLY A 207 -5.65 -31.06 11.17
CA GLY A 207 -4.72 -31.41 12.23
C GLY A 207 -3.24 -31.17 11.90
N LYS A 208 -2.91 -30.78 10.66
CA LYS A 208 -1.55 -30.36 10.28
C LYS A 208 -1.27 -28.95 10.76
N THR A 209 0.02 -28.63 10.87
CA THR A 209 0.50 -27.32 11.31
C THR A 209 0.94 -26.48 10.12
N LEU A 210 0.32 -25.32 9.95
CA LEU A 210 0.73 -24.27 9.01
C LEU A 210 1.64 -23.28 9.74
N GLY A 211 2.86 -23.11 9.24
CA GLY A 211 3.82 -22.09 9.65
C GLY A 211 3.79 -20.91 8.68
N ILE A 212 3.40 -19.73 9.15
CA ILE A 212 3.34 -18.50 8.36
C ILE A 212 4.55 -17.61 8.70
N VAL A 213 5.40 -17.32 7.71
CA VAL A 213 6.53 -16.39 7.84
C VAL A 213 6.10 -15.03 7.29
N GLY A 214 5.94 -14.04 8.17
CA GLY A 214 5.31 -12.74 7.85
C GLY A 214 3.81 -12.75 8.13
N TYR A 215 3.38 -12.12 9.21
CA TYR A 215 1.99 -12.11 9.70
C TYR A 215 1.27 -10.78 9.43
N GLY A 216 1.52 -10.21 8.25
CA GLY A 216 0.85 -9.02 7.75
C GLY A 216 -0.54 -9.29 7.16
N HIS A 217 -0.96 -8.46 6.20
CA HIS A 217 -2.30 -8.52 5.58
C HIS A 217 -2.65 -9.89 4.98
N ILE A 218 -1.71 -10.55 4.29
CA ILE A 218 -1.96 -11.87 3.69
C ILE A 218 -1.90 -12.96 4.76
N GLY A 219 -0.87 -12.93 5.61
CA GLY A 219 -0.64 -13.95 6.64
C GLY A 219 -1.79 -14.06 7.64
N ASN A 220 -2.35 -12.93 8.09
CA ASN A 220 -3.48 -12.93 9.03
C ASN A 220 -4.78 -13.44 8.39
N GLN A 221 -5.01 -13.17 7.10
CA GLN A 221 -6.19 -13.62 6.39
C GLN A 221 -6.10 -15.11 6.09
N LEU A 222 -4.90 -15.57 5.73
CA LEU A 222 -4.59 -16.97 5.54
C LEU A 222 -4.77 -17.78 6.83
N SER A 223 -4.37 -17.26 8.00
CA SER A 223 -4.54 -18.00 9.26
C SER A 223 -6.01 -18.30 9.56
N VAL A 224 -6.90 -17.33 9.31
CA VAL A 224 -8.35 -17.54 9.49
C VAL A 224 -8.86 -18.67 8.59
N LEU A 225 -8.46 -18.69 7.31
CA LEU A 225 -8.87 -19.74 6.38
C LEU A 225 -8.30 -21.12 6.76
N ALA A 226 -7.04 -21.18 7.18
CA ALA A 226 -6.38 -22.41 7.59
C ALA A 226 -7.03 -23.01 8.85
N GLU A 227 -7.39 -22.18 9.83
CA GLU A 227 -8.11 -22.61 11.03
C GLU A 227 -9.50 -23.15 10.71
N MET A 228 -10.23 -22.52 9.77
CA MET A 228 -11.53 -23.02 9.29
C MET A 228 -11.42 -24.41 8.64
N MET A 229 -10.25 -24.76 8.08
CA MET A 229 -9.95 -26.09 7.54
C MET A 229 -9.44 -27.08 8.61
N GLY A 230 -9.40 -26.66 9.88
CA GLY A 230 -8.95 -27.47 11.01
C GLY A 230 -7.44 -27.64 11.10
N MET A 231 -6.65 -26.75 10.49
CA MET A 231 -5.20 -26.69 10.68
C MET A 231 -4.86 -25.97 11.98
N LYS A 232 -3.70 -26.29 12.55
CA LYS A 232 -3.07 -25.49 13.60
C LYS A 232 -2.21 -24.42 12.95
N VAL A 233 -2.30 -23.17 13.39
CA VAL A 233 -1.52 -22.08 12.79
C VAL A 233 -0.48 -21.57 13.79
N ILE A 234 0.78 -21.55 13.36
CA ILE A 234 1.86 -20.84 14.02
C ILE A 234 2.44 -19.80 13.06
N TYR A 235 2.94 -18.69 13.58
CA TYR A 235 3.54 -17.67 12.74
C TYR A 235 4.79 -17.07 13.35
N TYR A 236 5.69 -16.59 12.50
CA TYR A 236 6.87 -15.83 12.88
C TYR A 236 6.82 -14.50 12.15
N ASP A 237 7.02 -13.44 12.92
CA ASP A 237 7.20 -12.08 12.44
C ASP A 237 8.27 -11.39 13.29
N VAL A 238 8.99 -10.44 12.70
CA VAL A 238 10.04 -9.66 13.37
C VAL A 238 9.45 -8.69 14.40
N ILE A 239 8.17 -8.34 14.24
CA ILE A 239 7.42 -7.55 15.20
C ILE A 239 6.42 -8.43 15.97
N ASN A 240 6.16 -8.07 17.22
CA ASN A 240 5.12 -8.72 18.01
C ASN A 240 3.75 -8.25 17.52
N LEU A 241 2.93 -9.17 17.02
CA LEU A 241 1.64 -8.89 16.42
C LEU A 241 0.54 -9.61 17.19
N MET A 242 -0.64 -8.99 17.27
CA MET A 242 -1.81 -9.63 17.84
C MET A 242 -2.29 -10.75 16.92
N SER A 243 -2.39 -11.96 17.47
CA SER A 243 -2.89 -13.14 16.75
C SER A 243 -4.38 -13.05 16.46
N MET A 244 -4.80 -13.54 15.30
CA MET A 244 -6.21 -13.78 14.99
C MET A 244 -6.59 -15.22 15.31
N GLY A 245 -7.73 -15.42 15.97
CA GLY A 245 -8.24 -16.77 16.27
C GLY A 245 -7.34 -17.53 17.24
N THR A 246 -6.92 -18.73 16.83
CA THR A 246 -6.06 -19.63 17.63
C THR A 246 -4.60 -19.63 17.17
N ALA A 247 -4.25 -18.79 16.20
CA ALA A 247 -2.89 -18.64 15.70
C ALA A 247 -1.94 -18.22 16.83
N HIS A 248 -0.72 -18.75 16.81
CA HIS A 248 0.27 -18.48 17.87
C HIS A 248 1.59 -17.98 17.29
N GLN A 249 2.09 -16.84 17.79
CA GLN A 249 3.41 -16.33 17.42
C GLN A 249 4.51 -17.18 18.06
N VAL A 250 5.43 -17.72 17.26
CA VAL A 250 6.61 -18.43 17.77
C VAL A 250 7.81 -17.47 17.88
N PRO A 251 8.74 -17.71 18.82
CA PRO A 251 9.78 -16.73 19.14
C PRO A 251 10.89 -16.62 18.10
N SER A 252 11.02 -17.59 17.19
CA SER A 252 12.06 -17.59 16.15
C SER A 252 11.60 -18.30 14.88
N LEU A 253 12.24 -17.94 13.76
CA LEU A 253 12.05 -18.63 12.48
C LEU A 253 12.38 -20.12 12.60
N GLU A 254 13.44 -20.48 13.32
CA GLU A 254 13.80 -21.88 13.56
C GLU A 254 12.69 -22.67 14.25
N ALA A 255 12.06 -22.09 15.29
CA ALA A 255 10.95 -22.72 15.99
C ALA A 255 9.76 -22.98 15.04
N LEU A 256 9.50 -22.06 14.12
CA LEU A 256 8.47 -22.21 13.08
C LEU A 256 8.80 -23.37 12.13
N LEU A 257 10.00 -23.37 11.55
CA LEU A 257 10.42 -24.34 10.54
C LEU A 257 10.41 -25.77 11.10
N ARG A 258 10.86 -25.96 12.35
CA ARG A 258 10.81 -27.26 13.04
C ARG A 258 9.39 -27.67 13.43
N GLY A 259 8.49 -26.69 13.62
CA GLY A 259 7.14 -26.87 14.12
C GLY A 259 6.06 -27.12 13.05
N ALA A 260 6.33 -26.75 11.80
CA ALA A 260 5.33 -26.72 10.74
C ALA A 260 5.42 -27.91 9.77
N ASP A 261 4.26 -28.37 9.29
CA ASP A 261 4.15 -29.36 8.21
C ASP A 261 4.11 -28.64 6.83
N PHE A 262 3.49 -27.46 6.80
CA PHE A 262 3.46 -26.56 5.65
C PHE A 262 4.06 -25.22 6.07
N VAL A 263 5.03 -24.69 5.33
CA VAL A 263 5.60 -23.36 5.54
C VAL A 263 5.20 -22.47 4.38
N THR A 264 4.67 -21.28 4.67
CA THR A 264 4.30 -20.29 3.66
C THR A 264 4.95 -18.94 3.95
N LEU A 265 5.38 -18.25 2.90
CA LEU A 265 6.13 -17.00 2.98
C LEU A 265 5.27 -15.82 2.51
N HIS A 266 5.17 -14.79 3.35
CA HIS A 266 4.42 -13.55 3.11
C HIS A 266 5.22 -12.32 3.59
N VAL A 267 6.48 -12.24 3.16
CA VAL A 267 7.42 -11.16 3.55
C VAL A 267 7.64 -10.18 2.40
N PRO A 268 7.95 -8.90 2.70
CA PRO A 268 8.36 -7.94 1.68
C PRO A 268 9.75 -8.29 1.11
N GLU A 269 10.12 -7.62 0.01
CA GLU A 269 11.47 -7.72 -0.56
C GLU A 269 12.37 -6.67 0.09
N LEU A 270 13.27 -7.13 0.95
CA LEU A 270 14.22 -6.32 1.70
C LEU A 270 15.59 -7.03 1.69
N PRO A 271 16.69 -6.31 1.94
CA PRO A 271 18.01 -6.94 2.11
C PRO A 271 17.99 -8.08 3.13
N GLU A 272 17.20 -7.95 4.20
CA GLU A 272 17.08 -8.93 5.29
C GLU A 272 16.23 -10.15 4.93
N THR A 273 15.35 -10.07 3.92
CA THR A 273 14.48 -11.17 3.48
C THR A 273 15.00 -11.90 2.24
N LYS A 274 16.06 -11.39 1.62
CA LYS A 274 16.71 -12.02 0.48
C LYS A 274 17.37 -13.34 0.89
N ASN A 275 17.01 -14.43 0.21
CA ASN A 275 17.42 -15.80 0.53
C ASN A 275 17.16 -16.18 1.99
N LEU A 276 16.07 -15.66 2.57
CA LEU A 276 15.62 -16.01 3.93
C LEU A 276 15.49 -17.53 4.13
N ILE A 277 15.03 -18.24 3.09
CA ILE A 277 14.96 -19.70 3.08
C ILE A 277 16.07 -20.24 2.17
N GLY A 278 17.23 -20.51 2.78
CA GLY A 278 18.38 -21.16 2.16
C GLY A 278 18.49 -22.64 2.53
N ALA A 279 19.64 -23.24 2.23
CA ALA A 279 19.92 -24.66 2.52
C ALA A 279 19.81 -25.00 4.02
N GLU A 280 20.31 -24.12 4.90
CA GLU A 280 20.22 -24.32 6.36
C GLU A 280 18.76 -24.33 6.83
N GLN A 281 17.95 -23.38 6.36
CA GLN A 281 16.53 -23.28 6.75
C GLN A 281 15.72 -24.45 6.22
N LEU A 282 15.99 -24.90 4.99
CA LEU A 282 15.36 -26.10 4.43
C LEU A 282 15.71 -27.37 5.24
N GLU A 283 16.93 -27.45 5.79
CA GLU A 283 17.30 -28.57 6.65
C GLU A 283 16.62 -28.51 8.04
N LEU A 284 16.29 -27.31 8.53
CA LEU A 284 15.52 -27.14 9.77
C LEU A 284 14.05 -27.54 9.63
N MET A 285 13.51 -27.52 8.40
CA MET A 285 12.13 -27.94 8.15
C MET A 285 11.94 -29.43 8.47
N ARG A 286 10.70 -29.83 8.77
CA ARG A 286 10.37 -31.24 9.01
C ARG A 286 10.64 -32.10 7.78
N GLN A 287 11.06 -33.35 7.99
CA GLN A 287 11.17 -34.32 6.90
C GLN A 287 9.79 -34.54 6.26
N GLY A 288 9.71 -34.35 4.94
CA GLY A 288 8.46 -34.49 4.19
C GLY A 288 7.49 -33.31 4.35
N SER A 289 8.00 -32.14 4.76
CA SER A 289 7.22 -30.90 4.81
C SER A 289 7.08 -30.25 3.44
N TYR A 290 6.28 -29.19 3.37
CA TYR A 290 5.97 -28.45 2.14
C TYR A 290 6.35 -26.98 2.28
N LEU A 291 6.79 -26.36 1.18
CA LEU A 291 7.12 -24.93 1.11
C LEU A 291 6.25 -24.22 0.07
N ILE A 292 5.62 -23.11 0.46
CA ILE A 292 4.86 -22.24 -0.44
C ILE A 292 5.48 -20.84 -0.45
N ASN A 293 5.72 -20.30 -1.64
CA ASN A 293 6.14 -18.91 -1.82
C ASN A 293 5.29 -18.20 -2.87
N ALA A 294 4.34 -17.40 -2.39
CA ALA A 294 3.55 -16.45 -3.19
C ALA A 294 3.82 -15.00 -2.77
N SER A 295 5.04 -14.70 -2.31
CA SER A 295 5.44 -13.38 -1.82
C SER A 295 6.40 -12.66 -2.76
N ARG A 296 7.69 -12.98 -2.68
CA ARG A 296 8.77 -12.38 -3.48
C ARG A 296 9.74 -13.46 -3.97
N GLY A 297 10.16 -13.33 -5.22
CA GLY A 297 11.00 -14.32 -5.90
C GLY A 297 12.42 -14.46 -5.32
N SER A 298 12.89 -13.43 -4.62
CA SER A 298 14.22 -13.39 -4.00
C SER A 298 14.29 -13.99 -2.60
N VAL A 299 13.19 -14.51 -2.04
CA VAL A 299 13.13 -14.97 -0.64
C VAL A 299 13.65 -16.40 -0.47
N VAL A 300 13.54 -17.23 -1.51
CA VAL A 300 13.93 -18.65 -1.47
C VAL A 300 15.13 -18.88 -2.38
N ASP A 301 16.15 -19.57 -1.87
CA ASP A 301 17.19 -20.14 -2.71
C ASP A 301 16.62 -21.35 -3.47
N ILE A 302 16.29 -21.13 -4.74
CA ILE A 302 15.66 -22.16 -5.58
C ILE A 302 16.58 -23.35 -5.82
N GLN A 303 17.89 -23.14 -5.91
CA GLN A 303 18.83 -24.25 -6.10
C GLN A 303 18.88 -25.14 -4.85
N ALA A 304 18.88 -24.53 -3.67
CA ALA A 304 18.79 -25.26 -2.41
C ALA A 304 17.46 -26.03 -2.29
N LEU A 305 16.35 -25.42 -2.70
CA LEU A 305 15.04 -26.06 -2.74
C LEU A 305 15.04 -27.30 -3.64
N ILE A 306 15.58 -27.21 -4.86
CA ILE A 306 15.68 -28.35 -5.79
C ILE A 306 16.44 -29.51 -5.15
N ASN A 307 17.57 -29.21 -4.50
CA ASN A 307 18.37 -30.21 -3.81
C ASN A 307 17.61 -30.86 -2.65
N ALA A 308 16.91 -30.05 -1.84
CA ALA A 308 16.11 -30.53 -0.72
C ALA A 308 14.91 -31.41 -1.19
N SER A 309 14.27 -31.04 -2.29
CA SER A 309 13.21 -31.85 -2.91
C SER A 309 13.74 -33.17 -3.47
N ARG A 310 14.89 -33.17 -4.15
CA ARG A 310 15.54 -34.41 -4.64
C ARG A 310 15.97 -35.34 -3.49
N ALA A 311 16.41 -34.77 -2.37
CA ALA A 311 16.73 -35.51 -1.14
C ALA A 311 15.48 -36.01 -0.39
N GLY A 312 14.27 -35.62 -0.81
CA GLY A 312 13.01 -35.98 -0.14
C GLY A 312 12.76 -35.24 1.17
N LYS A 313 13.61 -34.26 1.51
CA LYS A 313 13.44 -33.39 2.69
C LYS A 313 12.15 -32.58 2.57
N ILE A 314 11.92 -32.02 1.39
CA ILE A 314 10.70 -31.31 1.02
C ILE A 314 9.86 -32.21 0.13
N ALA A 315 8.66 -32.57 0.58
CA ALA A 315 7.76 -33.46 -0.14
C ALA A 315 7.05 -32.80 -1.34
N GLY A 316 7.03 -31.46 -1.38
CA GLY A 316 6.50 -30.67 -2.47
C GLY A 316 6.58 -29.18 -2.18
N ALA A 317 6.44 -28.36 -3.21
CA ALA A 317 6.45 -26.91 -3.06
C ALA A 317 5.55 -26.22 -4.09
N ALA A 318 5.06 -25.04 -3.74
CA ALA A 318 4.32 -24.15 -4.65
C ALA A 318 5.04 -22.81 -4.76
N LEU A 319 5.32 -22.38 -5.98
CA LEU A 319 6.03 -21.14 -6.27
C LEU A 319 5.23 -20.33 -7.29
N ASP A 320 4.86 -19.11 -6.89
CA ASP A 320 4.20 -18.14 -7.78
C ASP A 320 5.18 -17.09 -8.31
N VAL A 321 6.31 -16.89 -7.63
CA VAL A 321 7.25 -15.79 -7.86
C VAL A 321 8.68 -16.30 -8.01
N TYR A 322 9.47 -15.64 -8.84
CA TYR A 322 10.82 -16.12 -9.22
C TYR A 322 11.86 -14.99 -9.22
N PRO A 323 13.16 -15.29 -9.00
CA PRO A 323 14.24 -14.29 -9.07
C PRO A 323 14.26 -13.48 -10.37
N ASN A 324 14.09 -14.14 -11.52
CA ASN A 324 13.89 -13.50 -12.81
C ASN A 324 12.58 -14.01 -13.43
N GLU A 325 11.77 -13.08 -13.94
CA GLU A 325 10.47 -13.36 -14.53
C GLU A 325 10.39 -12.88 -15.99
N PRO A 326 9.62 -13.56 -16.87
CA PRO A 326 9.43 -13.11 -18.24
C PRO A 326 8.74 -11.75 -18.31
N GLY A 327 9.11 -10.92 -19.31
CA GLY A 327 8.48 -9.62 -19.55
C GLY A 327 7.06 -9.68 -20.13
N GLY A 328 6.56 -10.86 -20.47
CA GLY A 328 5.23 -11.07 -21.05
C GLY A 328 4.89 -12.55 -21.23
N ASN A 329 3.68 -12.80 -21.73
CA ASN A 329 3.18 -14.15 -21.95
C ASN A 329 3.90 -14.79 -23.14
N GLY A 330 4.37 -16.02 -22.96
CA GLY A 330 5.02 -16.82 -23.99
C GLY A 330 5.84 -17.95 -23.38
N ASP A 331 6.52 -18.71 -24.23
CA ASP A 331 7.37 -19.83 -23.84
C ASP A 331 8.78 -19.32 -23.50
N TYR A 332 8.93 -18.75 -22.30
CA TYR A 332 10.15 -18.07 -21.85
C TYR A 332 10.76 -18.65 -20.58
N PHE A 333 10.07 -19.58 -19.91
CA PHE A 333 10.51 -20.13 -18.63
C PHE A 333 11.45 -21.33 -18.84
N HIS A 334 12.67 -21.01 -19.31
CA HIS A 334 13.75 -21.94 -19.63
C HIS A 334 15.07 -21.55 -18.94
N ASN A 335 16.12 -22.36 -19.13
CA ASN A 335 17.43 -22.15 -18.49
C ASN A 335 18.11 -20.82 -18.84
N ASP A 336 17.75 -20.22 -19.99
CA ASP A 336 18.23 -18.89 -20.39
C ASP A 336 17.73 -17.77 -19.47
N LEU A 337 16.53 -17.93 -18.89
CA LEU A 337 15.94 -16.97 -17.95
C LEU A 337 16.44 -17.22 -16.52
N ASN A 338 16.44 -18.48 -16.10
CA ASN A 338 16.96 -18.92 -14.81
C ASN A 338 17.67 -20.25 -15.00
N SER A 339 18.96 -20.34 -14.64
CA SER A 339 19.79 -21.53 -14.89
C SER A 339 19.27 -22.86 -14.31
N TRP A 340 18.34 -22.78 -13.35
CA TRP A 340 17.71 -23.91 -12.66
C TRP A 340 16.28 -24.22 -13.14
N ALA A 341 15.75 -23.50 -14.14
CA ALA A 341 14.33 -23.55 -14.52
C ALA A 341 13.87 -24.95 -14.96
N GLU A 342 14.64 -25.63 -15.81
CA GLU A 342 14.29 -26.98 -16.27
C GLU A 342 14.40 -28.01 -15.14
N ASP A 343 15.43 -27.85 -14.29
CA ASP A 343 15.63 -28.70 -13.12
C ASP A 343 14.42 -28.61 -12.17
N LEU A 344 13.94 -27.40 -11.90
CA LEU A 344 12.73 -27.16 -11.09
C LEU A 344 11.49 -27.79 -11.74
N ARG A 345 11.29 -27.58 -13.05
CA ARG A 345 10.17 -28.14 -13.83
C ARG A 345 10.15 -29.67 -13.87
N SER A 346 11.31 -30.32 -13.69
CA SER A 346 11.44 -31.77 -13.71
C SER A 346 10.99 -32.45 -12.42
N LEU A 347 10.85 -31.68 -11.34
CA LEU A 347 10.48 -32.20 -10.02
C LEU A 347 9.01 -32.63 -9.99
N LYS A 348 8.73 -33.65 -9.15
CA LYS A 348 7.37 -34.09 -8.85
C LYS A 348 6.79 -33.28 -7.70
N ASN A 349 5.47 -33.17 -7.65
CA ASN A 349 4.72 -32.47 -6.61
C ASN A 349 5.19 -31.01 -6.41
N ILE A 350 5.52 -30.35 -7.51
CA ILE A 350 5.81 -28.92 -7.58
C ILE A 350 4.71 -28.22 -8.35
N ILE A 351 4.17 -27.14 -7.77
CA ILE A 351 3.21 -26.24 -8.42
C ILE A 351 3.97 -24.99 -8.83
N LEU A 352 3.97 -24.69 -10.12
CA LEU A 352 4.57 -23.48 -10.67
C LEU A 352 3.46 -22.63 -11.28
N THR A 353 3.24 -21.44 -10.73
CA THR A 353 2.28 -20.47 -11.25
C THR A 353 3.00 -19.22 -11.75
N PRO A 354 2.52 -18.56 -12.81
CA PRO A 354 3.22 -17.46 -13.45
C PRO A 354 2.88 -16.10 -12.82
N HIS A 355 3.17 -15.93 -11.53
CA HIS A 355 2.93 -14.69 -10.77
C HIS A 355 1.47 -14.21 -10.84
N ILE A 356 0.56 -15.12 -10.49
CA ILE A 356 -0.89 -14.92 -10.56
C ILE A 356 -1.58 -14.87 -9.20
N GLY A 357 -0.85 -14.90 -8.08
CA GLY A 357 -1.44 -14.89 -6.74
C GLY A 357 -2.43 -13.75 -6.49
N GLY A 358 -2.18 -12.58 -7.07
CA GLY A 358 -3.10 -11.42 -7.02
C GLY A 358 -3.97 -11.21 -8.26
N SER A 359 -3.92 -12.11 -9.24
CA SER A 359 -4.49 -11.90 -10.57
C SER A 359 -5.91 -12.47 -10.68
N THR A 360 -6.87 -11.86 -9.96
CA THR A 360 -8.31 -12.18 -10.03
C THR A 360 -9.14 -10.97 -10.46
N GLU A 361 -10.35 -11.20 -10.97
CA GLU A 361 -11.26 -10.12 -11.38
C GLU A 361 -11.67 -9.24 -10.19
N GLU A 362 -11.87 -9.86 -9.02
CA GLU A 362 -12.18 -9.17 -7.76
C GLU A 362 -11.02 -8.26 -7.34
N ALA A 363 -9.78 -8.74 -7.42
CA ALA A 363 -8.59 -7.94 -7.11
C ALA A 363 -8.43 -6.80 -8.11
N GLN A 364 -8.65 -7.03 -9.42
CA GLN A 364 -8.61 -5.96 -10.41
C GLN A 364 -9.70 -4.90 -10.18
N SER A 365 -10.89 -5.31 -9.71
CA SER A 365 -11.96 -4.39 -9.33
C SER A 365 -11.57 -3.56 -8.10
N ALA A 366 -11.08 -4.21 -7.04
CA ALA A 366 -10.65 -3.55 -5.81
C ALA A 366 -9.49 -2.56 -6.04
N ILE A 367 -8.48 -2.96 -6.84
CA ILE A 367 -7.39 -2.07 -7.29
C ILE A 367 -7.95 -0.87 -8.05
N GLY A 368 -8.91 -1.12 -8.94
CA GLY A 368 -9.60 -0.08 -9.71
C GLY A 368 -10.24 0.98 -8.81
N ILE A 369 -10.92 0.54 -7.75
CA ILE A 369 -11.59 1.40 -6.77
C ILE A 369 -10.54 2.16 -5.93
N GLU A 370 -9.63 1.45 -5.28
CA GLU A 370 -8.65 2.01 -4.34
C GLU A 370 -7.78 3.09 -5.00
N VAL A 371 -7.23 2.80 -6.18
CA VAL A 371 -6.40 3.77 -6.91
C VAL A 371 -7.24 4.93 -7.43
N ALA A 372 -8.45 4.69 -7.95
CA ALA A 372 -9.32 5.78 -8.41
C ALA A 372 -9.71 6.73 -7.27
N GLU A 373 -9.98 6.20 -6.07
CA GLU A 373 -10.24 6.99 -4.88
C GLU A 373 -9.01 7.81 -4.47
N ALA A 374 -7.82 7.21 -4.42
CA ALA A 374 -6.58 7.90 -4.09
C ALA A 374 -6.28 9.03 -5.08
N LEU A 375 -6.43 8.77 -6.38
CA LEU A 375 -6.30 9.76 -7.44
C LEU A 375 -7.30 10.90 -7.25
N THR A 376 -8.57 10.58 -7.02
CA THR A 376 -9.64 11.58 -6.84
C THR A 376 -9.37 12.45 -5.62
N LYS A 377 -9.00 11.86 -4.48
CA LYS A 377 -8.69 12.61 -3.26
C LYS A 377 -7.46 13.50 -3.45
N TYR A 378 -6.42 13.05 -4.13
CA TYR A 378 -5.26 13.91 -4.41
C TYR A 378 -5.58 15.06 -5.39
N VAL A 379 -6.36 14.79 -6.44
CA VAL A 379 -6.77 15.80 -7.42
C VAL A 379 -7.70 16.83 -6.79
N ASN A 380 -8.67 16.40 -5.98
CA ASN A 380 -9.69 17.29 -5.43
C ASN A 380 -9.33 17.88 -4.07
N GLU A 381 -8.50 17.22 -3.26
CA GLU A 381 -8.23 17.64 -1.87
C GLU A 381 -6.74 17.80 -1.56
N GLY A 382 -5.84 17.28 -2.40
CA GLY A 382 -4.40 17.36 -2.18
C GLY A 382 -3.83 16.36 -1.17
N THR A 383 -4.61 15.41 -0.64
CA THR A 383 -4.07 14.41 0.29
C THR A 383 -3.07 13.48 -0.39
N THR A 384 -1.94 13.24 0.27
CA THR A 384 -0.87 12.32 -0.18
C THR A 384 -0.78 11.05 0.66
N GLN A 385 -1.80 10.76 1.48
CA GLN A 385 -1.85 9.53 2.26
C GLN A 385 -1.79 8.30 1.36
N GLY A 386 -0.86 7.39 1.63
CA GLY A 386 -0.61 6.21 0.78
C GLY A 386 0.19 6.48 -0.50
N ALA A 387 0.73 7.69 -0.70
CA ALA A 387 1.65 7.96 -1.80
C ALA A 387 3.01 7.25 -1.56
N VAL A 388 3.50 6.52 -2.56
CA VAL A 388 4.74 5.73 -2.39
C VAL A 388 6.01 6.58 -2.47
N ASN A 389 5.94 7.79 -3.03
CA ASN A 389 7.10 8.62 -3.37
C ASN A 389 7.11 10.05 -2.78
N LEU A 390 6.03 10.47 -2.11
CA LEU A 390 5.94 11.80 -1.48
C LEU A 390 5.77 11.67 0.06
N PRO A 391 5.97 12.76 0.82
CA PRO A 391 5.57 12.83 2.23
C PRO A 391 4.06 12.66 2.38
N GLU A 392 3.60 12.06 3.49
CA GLU A 392 2.19 11.74 3.70
C GLU A 392 1.50 12.85 4.51
N VAL A 393 0.63 13.62 3.85
CA VAL A 393 -0.05 14.78 4.42
C VAL A 393 -1.55 14.67 4.13
N ALA A 394 -2.37 14.86 5.16
CA ALA A 394 -3.82 14.85 5.06
C ALA A 394 -4.43 15.88 6.02
N LEU A 395 -5.42 16.64 5.54
CA LEU A 395 -6.28 17.52 6.35
C LEU A 395 -7.72 17.07 6.18
N ARG A 396 -8.58 17.40 7.16
CA ARG A 396 -10.03 17.19 7.00
C ARG A 396 -10.54 17.91 5.75
N SER A 397 -11.49 17.33 5.04
CA SER A 397 -12.12 17.96 3.87
C SER A 397 -12.76 19.30 4.28
N LEU A 398 -12.76 20.26 3.35
CA LEU A 398 -13.53 21.49 3.50
C LEU A 398 -15.02 21.16 3.28
N THR A 399 -15.91 21.74 4.08
CA THR A 399 -17.36 21.52 3.93
C THR A 399 -18.02 22.68 3.19
N GLN A 400 -19.28 22.51 2.78
CA GLN A 400 -20.06 23.59 2.18
C GLN A 400 -20.26 24.80 3.12
N ASP A 401 -20.09 24.61 4.43
CA ASP A 401 -20.19 25.69 5.44
C ASP A 401 -18.92 26.55 5.50
N GLU A 402 -17.87 26.19 4.75
CA GLU A 402 -16.60 26.89 4.64
C GLU A 402 -16.45 27.54 3.23
N PRO A 403 -17.38 28.41 2.78
CA PRO A 403 -17.46 28.83 1.37
C PRO A 403 -16.24 29.64 0.91
N ASN A 404 -15.70 30.49 1.78
CA ASN A 404 -14.56 31.38 1.51
C ASN A 404 -13.21 30.79 1.92
N HIS A 405 -13.14 29.47 2.10
CA HIS A 405 -11.88 28.80 2.42
C HIS A 405 -11.21 28.32 1.15
N VAL A 406 -9.89 28.46 1.14
CA VAL A 406 -9.02 28.05 0.06
C VAL A 406 -7.96 27.11 0.62
N ARG A 407 -7.72 26.02 -0.09
CA ARG A 407 -6.66 25.07 0.24
C ARG A 407 -5.42 25.36 -0.60
N VAL A 408 -4.35 25.73 0.08
CA VAL A 408 -3.02 25.94 -0.49
C VAL A 408 -2.22 24.66 -0.34
N ILE A 409 -1.68 24.18 -1.45
CA ILE A 409 -0.75 23.07 -1.53
C ILE A 409 0.57 23.61 -2.09
N TYR A 410 1.64 23.41 -1.35
CA TYR A 410 2.96 23.88 -1.72
C TYR A 410 3.98 22.75 -1.56
N ILE A 411 4.43 22.22 -2.70
CA ILE A 411 5.51 21.24 -2.78
C ILE A 411 6.80 21.98 -3.01
N HIS A 412 7.80 21.73 -2.17
CA HIS A 412 9.05 22.47 -2.19
C HIS A 412 10.27 21.62 -1.89
N ARG A 413 11.44 22.15 -2.26
CA ARG A 413 12.73 21.59 -1.84
C ARG A 413 12.85 21.71 -0.32
N ASN A 414 13.32 20.66 0.31
CA ASN A 414 13.49 20.58 1.76
C ASN A 414 14.71 21.40 2.22
N VAL A 415 14.58 22.73 2.23
CA VAL A 415 15.65 23.66 2.62
C VAL A 415 15.20 24.58 3.76
N PRO A 416 16.11 25.01 4.66
CA PRO A 416 15.76 25.84 5.79
C PRO A 416 15.10 27.17 5.41
N GLY A 417 14.15 27.63 6.22
CA GLY A 417 13.51 28.94 6.08
C GLY A 417 12.34 29.01 5.11
N VAL A 418 12.02 27.92 4.39
CA VAL A 418 10.88 27.89 3.46
C VAL A 418 9.55 28.07 4.20
N LEU A 419 9.32 27.32 5.28
CA LEU A 419 8.09 27.43 6.08
C LEU A 419 7.85 28.84 6.61
N LYS A 420 8.93 29.55 7.01
CA LYS A 420 8.83 30.94 7.42
C LYS A 420 8.31 31.81 6.28
N ARG A 421 8.93 31.72 5.10
CA ARG A 421 8.52 32.51 3.92
C ARG A 421 7.09 32.19 3.47
N VAL A 422 6.70 30.92 3.52
CA VAL A 422 5.32 30.52 3.19
C VAL A 422 4.34 31.11 4.20
N ASN A 423 4.64 31.03 5.50
CA ASN A 423 3.77 31.62 6.53
C ASN A 423 3.75 33.16 6.48
N ASP A 424 4.85 33.80 6.08
CA ASP A 424 4.87 35.25 5.84
C ASP A 424 3.93 35.64 4.69
N ILE A 425 3.87 34.84 3.60
CA ILE A 425 2.92 35.04 2.48
C ILE A 425 1.48 34.80 2.90
N LEU A 426 1.23 33.78 3.73
CA LEU A 426 -0.11 33.47 4.23
C LEU A 426 -0.54 34.39 5.39
N GLY A 427 0.36 35.23 5.90
CA GLY A 427 0.19 35.94 7.18
C GLY A 427 -0.93 36.99 7.21
N ASP A 428 -1.37 37.45 6.03
CA ASP A 428 -2.52 38.37 5.90
C ASP A 428 -3.88 37.63 5.98
N HIS A 429 -3.85 36.29 6.02
CA HIS A 429 -5.03 35.44 6.15
C HIS A 429 -4.96 34.58 7.41
N ASN A 430 -6.12 34.16 7.91
CA ASN A 430 -6.19 33.22 9.01
C ASN A 430 -5.95 31.78 8.48
N VAL A 431 -4.96 31.10 9.03
CA VAL A 431 -4.61 29.71 8.69
C VAL A 431 -5.32 28.77 9.67
N ASP A 432 -6.47 28.21 9.28
CA ASP A 432 -7.25 27.33 10.15
C ASP A 432 -6.61 25.97 10.36
N LYS A 433 -5.95 25.46 9.32
CA LYS A 433 -5.34 24.14 9.30
C LYS A 433 -4.04 24.22 8.54
N GLN A 434 -3.01 23.59 9.08
CA GLN A 434 -1.74 23.45 8.38
C GLN A 434 -1.11 22.12 8.79
N MET A 435 -0.62 21.39 7.79
CA MET A 435 0.20 20.20 8.00
C MET A 435 1.34 20.21 7.01
N THR A 436 2.53 19.86 7.49
CA THR A 436 3.71 19.71 6.66
C THR A 436 4.46 18.45 7.04
N ASP A 437 5.00 17.79 6.03
CA ASP A 437 5.88 16.64 6.19
C ASP A 437 6.98 16.70 5.12
N SER A 438 8.10 16.02 5.36
CA SER A 438 9.26 16.02 4.47
C SER A 438 9.88 14.63 4.34
N ARG A 439 10.33 14.32 3.12
CA ARG A 439 10.93 13.02 2.79
C ARG A 439 12.09 13.24 1.84
N GLY A 440 13.31 13.12 2.36
CA GLY A 440 14.54 13.43 1.61
C GLY A 440 14.55 14.90 1.16
N GLU A 441 14.72 15.12 -0.14
CA GLU A 441 14.86 16.45 -0.76
C GLU A 441 13.52 17.19 -0.98
N VAL A 442 12.38 16.53 -0.74
CA VAL A 442 11.04 17.06 -1.04
C VAL A 442 10.24 17.20 0.24
N ALA A 443 9.56 18.33 0.38
CA ALA A 443 8.61 18.61 1.45
C ALA A 443 7.25 19.00 0.86
N TYR A 444 6.20 18.63 1.58
CA TYR A 444 4.81 18.88 1.22
C TYR A 444 4.16 19.69 2.32
N LEU A 445 3.58 20.83 1.96
CA LEU A 445 2.79 21.67 2.85
C LEU A 445 1.37 21.77 2.31
N MET A 446 0.41 21.57 3.21
CA MET A 446 -1.00 21.80 2.95
C MET A 446 -1.55 22.74 4.01
N ALA A 447 -2.24 23.79 3.59
CA ALA A 447 -2.86 24.76 4.49
C ALA A 447 -4.27 25.13 4.00
N ASP A 448 -5.24 25.20 4.91
CA ASP A 448 -6.54 25.81 4.65
C ASP A 448 -6.53 27.22 5.24
N ILE A 449 -6.86 28.21 4.42
CA ILE A 449 -6.93 29.62 4.79
C ILE A 449 -8.37 30.15 4.62
N SER A 450 -8.84 30.95 5.57
CA SER A 450 -10.18 31.53 5.54
C SER A 450 -10.22 32.93 4.91
N ASP A 451 -11.44 33.33 4.53
CA ASP A 451 -11.79 34.69 4.10
C ASP A 451 -10.99 35.21 2.90
N VAL A 452 -10.72 34.32 1.93
CA VAL A 452 -9.94 34.66 0.73
C VAL A 452 -10.86 35.02 -0.44
N ASN A 453 -10.66 36.19 -1.04
CA ASN A 453 -11.33 36.60 -2.27
C ASN A 453 -10.62 36.06 -3.51
N VAL A 454 -11.34 35.90 -4.64
CA VAL A 454 -10.77 35.37 -5.91
C VAL A 454 -9.57 36.18 -6.42
N ALA A 455 -9.53 37.49 -6.16
CA ALA A 455 -8.39 38.33 -6.52
C ALA A 455 -7.14 37.98 -5.68
N GLU A 456 -7.30 37.77 -4.38
CA GLU A 456 -6.23 37.41 -3.44
C GLU A 456 -5.67 36.01 -3.74
N ILE A 457 -6.50 35.08 -4.23
CA ILE A 457 -6.04 33.75 -4.67
C ILE A 457 -4.93 33.87 -5.72
N LYS A 458 -5.06 34.81 -6.66
CA LYS A 458 -4.07 35.01 -7.72
C LYS A 458 -2.75 35.53 -7.16
N ASP A 459 -2.82 36.48 -6.24
CA ASP A 459 -1.65 37.11 -5.62
C ASP A 459 -0.92 36.12 -4.71
N LEU A 460 -1.66 35.32 -3.94
CA LEU A 460 -1.12 34.21 -3.15
C LEU A 460 -0.42 33.17 -4.03
N TYR A 461 -1.07 32.75 -5.11
CA TYR A 461 -0.50 31.80 -6.05
C TYR A 461 0.81 32.33 -6.66
N GLN A 462 0.81 33.58 -7.12
CA GLN A 462 1.99 34.20 -7.72
C GLN A 462 3.14 34.34 -6.71
N SER A 463 2.84 34.77 -5.49
CA SER A 463 3.84 34.92 -4.42
C SER A 463 4.52 33.60 -4.06
N LEU A 464 3.75 32.50 -4.02
CA LEU A 464 4.29 31.15 -3.79
C LEU A 464 5.12 30.64 -4.98
N GLU A 465 4.72 30.95 -6.21
CA GLU A 465 5.42 30.54 -7.43
C GLU A 465 6.79 31.23 -7.60
N GLU A 466 6.96 32.43 -7.06
CA GLU A 466 8.19 33.23 -7.08
C GLU A 466 9.26 32.72 -6.09
N LEU A 467 8.88 31.89 -5.12
CA LEU A 467 9.83 31.28 -4.19
C LEU A 467 10.75 30.29 -4.91
N GLY A 468 12.06 30.55 -4.89
CA GLY A 468 13.06 29.67 -5.54
C GLY A 468 13.16 28.24 -4.98
N SER A 469 12.54 27.95 -3.84
CA SER A 469 12.39 26.61 -3.27
C SER A 469 11.27 25.79 -3.90
N ARG A 470 10.40 26.41 -4.70
CA ARG A 470 9.18 25.80 -5.23
C ARG A 470 9.50 24.63 -6.16
N ILE A 471 8.77 23.54 -5.98
CA ILE A 471 8.66 22.44 -6.94
C ILE A 471 7.32 22.58 -7.67
N ARG A 472 6.22 22.71 -6.90
CA ARG A 472 4.87 22.85 -7.47
C ARG A 472 3.92 23.53 -6.48
N THR A 473 3.08 24.41 -6.99
CA THR A 473 2.03 25.08 -6.22
C THR A 473 0.67 24.69 -6.78
N ARG A 474 -0.30 24.40 -5.91
CA ARG A 474 -1.70 24.24 -6.27
C ARG A 474 -2.55 24.99 -5.27
N VAL A 475 -3.57 25.68 -5.76
CA VAL A 475 -4.56 26.34 -4.93
C VAL A 475 -5.92 25.79 -5.33
N LEU A 476 -6.62 25.18 -4.37
CA LEU A 476 -7.92 24.53 -4.55
C LEU A 476 -8.99 25.37 -3.84
N TYR A 477 -10.08 25.66 -4.52
CA TYR A 477 -11.14 26.56 -4.02
C TYR A 477 -12.55 26.01 -4.26
#